data_AF-A0A418ATE2-F1
#
_entry.id   AF-A0A418ATE2-F1
#
_cell.length_a   1.000
_cell.length_b   1.000
_cell.length_c   1.000
_cell.angle_alpha   90.00
_cell.angle_beta   90.00
_cell.angle_gamma   90.00
#
_symmetry.space_group_name_H-M   'P 1'
#
loop_
_entity.id
_entity.type
_entity.pdbx_description
1 polymer ?
#
loop_
_entity_poly.entity_id
_entity_poly.type
_entity_poly.pdbx_seq_one_letter_code
_entity_poly.pdbx_strand_id
1 'polypeptide(L)'
;MSVHISRHCAPSYSSSCGLVNVGEFTDCPVFDGIFNFCQIYSGGSLAYRLNHGLTDVAINWAGGLHHAKKSEASGFCYINDIVLGILELLKYHPRVLYIDIDVHHGDGVEEAFYVTDRVMTVSFHKYGDFFPGTGDIKDIGAKAGKYYSVNCPLKSGIDDDNYLTIFKPVIEKVIESFRPGAIVLQCGADSLTGDRLGCFNLTVQGHGECVKFVKSFGLPTMVLGGGGYTIRNVSRCWAYETAVCLDETVSNDIPFNEYFEYYAPSFKLHLDPNTDLENCNSRAYLEDIKCVCRRVFDKDGLTWST
;
A
#
# COMPACT_ATOMS: atom_id res chain seq x y z
N MET A 1 4.02 22.24 3.66
CA MET A 1 5.33 21.74 4.11
C MET A 1 6.02 21.20 2.87
N SER A 2 6.98 21.93 2.31
CA SER A 2 7.66 21.51 1.08
C SER A 2 8.83 20.60 1.45
N VAL A 3 8.84 19.36 0.95
CA VAL A 3 10.03 18.51 1.04
C VAL A 3 11.07 19.12 0.10
N HIS A 4 12.14 19.67 0.67
CA HIS A 4 13.17 20.40 -0.06
C HIS A 4 14.24 19.42 -0.53
N ILE A 5 14.34 19.19 -1.83
CA ILE A 5 15.55 18.63 -2.45
C ILE A 5 16.03 19.68 -3.48
N SER A 6 17.00 20.49 -3.07
CA SER A 6 17.55 21.56 -3.92
C SER A 6 18.54 21.00 -4.94
N ARG A 7 18.51 21.55 -6.17
CA ARG A 7 19.45 21.23 -7.27
C ARG A 7 20.91 21.62 -7.00
N HIS A 8 21.24 22.26 -5.88
CA HIS A 8 22.59 22.78 -5.61
C HIS A 8 23.52 21.83 -4.83
N CYS A 9 23.13 20.58 -4.56
CA CYS A 9 23.98 19.62 -3.84
C CYS A 9 24.82 18.68 -4.74
N ALA A 10 24.95 18.96 -6.04
CA ALA A 10 25.59 18.05 -6.99
C ALA A 10 27.11 17.78 -6.80
N PRO A 11 27.98 18.69 -6.29
CA PRO A 11 29.42 18.40 -6.28
C PRO A 11 29.95 17.66 -5.03
N SER A 12 29.14 17.42 -3.99
CA SER A 12 29.62 16.92 -2.68
C SER A 12 28.96 15.61 -2.24
N TYR A 13 28.74 14.68 -3.17
CA TYR A 13 28.00 13.43 -2.90
C TYR A 13 28.78 12.37 -2.09
N SER A 14 30.12 12.43 -2.01
CA SER A 14 30.89 11.35 -1.37
C SER A 14 30.88 11.37 0.16
N SER A 15 30.52 12.50 0.78
CA SER A 15 30.67 12.71 2.23
C SER A 15 29.37 12.53 3.04
N SER A 16 28.22 12.42 2.37
CA SER A 16 26.88 12.44 3.00
C SER A 16 26.10 11.12 2.95
N CYS A 17 26.60 10.09 2.27
CA CYS A 17 25.92 8.79 2.14
C CYS A 17 25.64 8.11 3.49
N GLY A 18 26.48 8.32 4.50
CA GLY A 18 26.28 7.75 5.84
C GLY A 18 25.11 8.34 6.65
N LEU A 19 24.51 9.46 6.19
CA LEU A 19 23.46 10.18 6.94
C LEU A 19 22.03 9.86 6.47
N VAL A 20 21.84 9.12 5.36
CA VAL A 20 20.52 8.95 4.70
C VAL A 20 20.20 7.47 4.41
N ASN A 21 20.95 6.53 4.98
CA ASN A 21 20.82 5.08 4.74
C ASN A 21 20.89 4.67 3.24
N VAL A 22 21.65 5.41 2.44
CA VAL A 22 21.87 5.13 1.01
C VAL A 22 23.33 4.77 0.79
N GLY A 23 23.60 3.60 0.22
CA GLY A 23 24.96 3.16 -0.05
C GLY A 23 25.05 1.74 -0.60
N GLU A 24 26.23 1.37 -1.07
CA GLU A 24 26.51 0.06 -1.68
C GLU A 24 26.24 -1.14 -0.76
N PHE A 25 26.28 -0.92 0.55
CA PHE A 25 26.08 -1.94 1.59
C PHE A 25 24.76 -1.78 2.36
N THR A 26 23.82 -0.98 1.84
CA THR A 26 22.47 -0.85 2.41
C THR A 26 21.45 -1.47 1.46
N ASP A 27 20.25 -1.72 1.96
CA ASP A 27 19.12 -2.16 1.12
C ASP A 27 18.67 -1.06 0.14
N CYS A 28 19.28 0.14 0.17
CA CYS A 28 18.99 1.26 -0.71
C CYS A 28 20.25 1.66 -1.50
N PRO A 29 20.62 0.90 -2.56
CA PRO A 29 21.86 1.11 -3.29
C PRO A 29 21.89 2.42 -4.09
N VAL A 30 23.10 2.92 -4.35
CA VAL A 30 23.31 3.98 -5.32
C VAL A 30 23.37 3.37 -6.72
N PHE A 31 22.60 3.91 -7.66
CA PHE A 31 22.63 3.51 -9.07
C PHE A 31 22.50 4.72 -9.99
N ASP A 32 22.97 4.57 -11.23
CA ASP A 32 22.92 5.62 -12.24
C ASP A 32 21.49 6.05 -12.51
N GLY A 33 21.21 7.35 -12.41
CA GLY A 33 19.89 7.90 -12.63
C GLY A 33 18.91 7.80 -11.45
N ILE A 34 19.38 7.44 -10.24
CA ILE A 34 18.55 7.38 -9.02
C ILE A 34 17.65 8.59 -8.81
N PHE A 35 18.15 9.82 -9.05
CA PHE A 35 17.34 11.02 -8.89
C PHE A 35 16.24 11.12 -9.96
N ASN A 36 16.54 10.80 -11.22
CA ASN A 36 15.53 10.78 -12.28
C ASN A 36 14.46 9.70 -12.00
N PHE A 37 14.88 8.51 -11.54
CA PHE A 37 13.98 7.47 -11.07
C PHE A 37 13.02 8.01 -10.00
N CYS A 38 13.58 8.70 -8.99
CA CYS A 38 12.80 9.34 -7.93
C CYS A 38 11.81 10.40 -8.44
N GLN A 39 12.24 11.23 -9.38
CA GLN A 39 11.38 12.26 -9.96
C GLN A 39 10.22 11.67 -10.77
N ILE A 40 10.43 10.58 -11.50
CA ILE A 40 9.40 9.96 -12.34
C ILE A 40 8.26 9.42 -11.48
N TYR A 41 8.57 8.55 -10.51
CA TYR A 41 7.50 7.98 -9.68
C TYR A 41 6.84 9.03 -8.79
N SER A 42 7.62 9.98 -8.24
CA SER A 42 7.07 11.03 -7.38
C SER A 42 6.17 12.00 -8.15
N GLY A 43 6.53 12.31 -9.40
CA GLY A 43 5.74 13.17 -10.28
C GLY A 43 4.41 12.53 -10.67
N GLY A 44 4.40 11.20 -10.87
CA GLY A 44 3.17 10.45 -11.17
C GLY A 44 2.14 10.46 -10.04
N SER A 45 2.59 10.51 -8.79
CA SER A 45 1.72 10.51 -7.59
C SER A 45 1.22 11.91 -7.20
N LEU A 46 1.55 12.96 -7.97
CA LEU A 46 0.98 14.29 -7.75
C LEU A 46 -0.49 14.31 -8.22
N ALA A 47 -1.39 14.14 -7.26
CA ALA A 47 -2.84 13.99 -7.42
C ALA A 47 -3.60 15.25 -7.93
N TYR A 48 -2.96 16.07 -8.76
CA TYR A 48 -3.52 17.29 -9.34
C TYR A 48 -4.85 17.03 -10.08
N ARG A 49 -4.92 15.96 -10.88
CA ARG A 49 -6.11 15.62 -11.67
C ARG A 49 -7.31 15.27 -10.79
N LEU A 50 -7.09 14.58 -9.67
CA LEU A 50 -8.13 14.24 -8.70
C LEU A 50 -8.67 15.50 -8.01
N ASN A 51 -7.78 16.36 -7.50
CA ASN A 51 -8.16 17.61 -6.83
C ASN A 51 -9.00 18.56 -7.68
N HIS A 52 -8.80 18.54 -9.01
CA HIS A 52 -9.51 19.40 -9.95
C HIS A 52 -10.74 18.72 -10.59
N GLY A 53 -11.11 17.51 -10.13
CA GLY A 53 -12.25 16.77 -10.66
C GLY A 53 -12.10 16.37 -12.14
N LEU A 54 -10.86 16.23 -12.63
CA LEU A 54 -10.55 15.88 -14.02
C LEU A 54 -10.49 14.35 -14.26
N THR A 55 -10.58 13.57 -13.18
CA THR A 55 -10.63 12.11 -13.18
C THR A 55 -11.18 11.62 -11.85
N ASP A 56 -11.85 10.48 -11.85
CA ASP A 56 -12.32 9.81 -10.63
C ASP A 56 -11.26 8.89 -10.02
N VAL A 57 -10.45 8.27 -10.89
CA VAL A 57 -9.33 7.38 -10.52
C VAL A 57 -8.05 7.86 -11.22
N ALA A 58 -6.93 7.88 -10.50
CA ALA A 58 -5.61 8.13 -11.05
C ALA A 58 -4.66 7.00 -10.67
N ILE A 59 -4.01 6.37 -11.66
CA ILE A 59 -3.13 5.21 -11.46
C ILE A 59 -1.68 5.61 -11.66
N ASN A 60 -0.80 5.22 -10.73
CA ASN A 60 0.65 5.32 -10.88
C ASN A 60 1.35 4.07 -10.31
N TRP A 61 1.51 3.04 -11.15
CA TRP A 61 2.18 1.79 -10.78
C TRP A 61 3.67 1.94 -10.44
N ALA A 62 4.32 3.03 -10.87
CA ALA A 62 5.72 3.28 -10.52
C ALA A 62 5.89 3.83 -9.09
N GLY A 63 4.82 4.38 -8.50
CA GLY A 63 4.80 4.91 -7.14
C GLY A 63 4.46 3.86 -6.09
N GLY A 64 4.11 4.31 -4.89
CA GLY A 64 3.77 3.42 -3.77
C GLY A 64 4.96 3.08 -2.86
N LEU A 65 5.99 3.94 -2.82
CA LEU A 65 7.22 3.71 -2.07
C LEU A 65 7.04 4.10 -0.59
N HIS A 66 6.30 3.27 0.14
CA HIS A 66 5.77 3.57 1.47
C HIS A 66 6.80 3.60 2.61
N HIS A 67 8.00 3.03 2.42
CA HIS A 67 9.02 2.92 3.48
C HIS A 67 9.91 4.15 3.61
N ALA A 68 9.98 5.00 2.59
CA ALA A 68 10.87 6.16 2.64
C ALA A 68 10.42 7.11 3.77
N LYS A 69 11.39 7.56 4.57
CA LYS A 69 11.13 8.44 5.71
C LYS A 69 11.41 9.89 5.35
N LYS A 70 11.25 10.79 6.32
CA LYS A 70 11.50 12.22 6.12
C LYS A 70 12.94 12.55 5.72
N SER A 71 13.90 11.82 6.29
CA SER A 71 15.34 12.10 6.14
C SER A 71 16.20 10.85 5.94
N GLU A 72 15.60 9.70 5.63
CA GLU A 72 16.32 8.44 5.39
C GLU A 72 15.58 7.58 4.35
N ALA A 73 16.35 6.85 3.55
CA ALA A 73 15.85 5.78 2.69
C ALA A 73 15.66 4.49 3.51
N SER A 74 14.70 3.66 3.11
CA SER A 74 14.41 2.40 3.80
C SER A 74 13.68 1.45 2.85
N GLY A 75 13.94 0.14 2.93
CA GLY A 75 13.20 -0.89 2.17
C GLY A 75 13.06 -0.58 0.68
N PHE A 76 14.18 -0.30 0.00
CA PHE A 76 14.24 0.10 -1.43
C PHE A 76 13.59 1.47 -1.76
N CYS A 77 13.09 2.21 -0.77
CA CYS A 77 12.36 3.46 -0.95
C CYS A 77 13.20 4.71 -0.60
N TYR A 78 13.27 5.68 -1.52
CA TYR A 78 14.11 6.88 -1.37
C TYR A 78 13.32 8.17 -1.16
N ILE A 79 12.20 8.35 -1.87
CA ILE A 79 11.25 9.45 -1.69
C ILE A 79 9.88 8.83 -1.47
N ASN A 80 9.17 9.30 -0.45
CA ASN A 80 7.82 8.84 -0.15
C ASN A 80 6.82 9.62 -1.03
N ASP A 81 6.57 9.12 -2.23
CA ASP A 81 5.64 9.72 -3.20
C ASP A 81 4.19 9.72 -2.70
N ILE A 82 3.85 8.75 -1.85
CA ILE A 82 2.54 8.63 -1.22
C ILE A 82 2.28 9.82 -0.31
N VAL A 83 3.24 10.16 0.58
CA VAL A 83 3.14 11.32 1.46
C VAL A 83 3.00 12.61 0.65
N LEU A 84 3.74 12.75 -0.45
CA LEU A 84 3.63 13.91 -1.35
C LEU A 84 2.24 14.00 -2.00
N GLY A 85 1.71 12.87 -2.49
CA GLY A 85 0.37 12.81 -3.08
C GLY A 85 -0.75 13.08 -2.07
N ILE A 86 -0.64 12.56 -0.84
CA ILE A 86 -1.59 12.86 0.25
C ILE A 86 -1.54 14.34 0.61
N LEU A 87 -0.36 14.96 0.72
CA LEU A 87 -0.23 16.40 0.96
C LEU A 87 -0.86 17.25 -0.16
N GLU A 88 -0.80 16.77 -1.40
CA GLU A 88 -1.51 17.40 -2.53
C GLU A 88 -3.03 17.29 -2.34
N LEU A 89 -3.56 16.10 -2.06
CA LEU A 89 -4.99 15.87 -1.81
C LEU A 89 -5.52 16.70 -0.63
N LEU A 90 -4.74 16.85 0.44
CA LEU A 90 -5.09 17.64 1.62
C LEU A 90 -5.27 19.15 1.35
N LYS A 91 -4.93 19.64 0.16
CA LYS A 91 -5.26 21.02 -0.24
C LYS A 91 -6.76 21.22 -0.50
N TYR A 92 -7.47 20.17 -0.92
CA TYR A 92 -8.89 20.21 -1.31
C TYR A 92 -9.76 19.31 -0.43
N HIS A 93 -9.19 18.21 0.09
CA HIS A 93 -9.90 17.24 0.92
C HIS A 93 -9.55 17.46 2.41
N PRO A 94 -10.53 17.73 3.29
CA PRO A 94 -10.28 17.87 4.72
C PRO A 94 -9.71 16.60 5.37
N ARG A 95 -10.15 15.44 4.87
CA ARG A 95 -9.77 14.09 5.31
C ARG A 95 -9.40 13.21 4.12
N VAL A 96 -8.24 12.56 4.18
CA VAL A 96 -7.74 11.62 3.17
C VAL A 96 -7.53 10.25 3.82
N LEU A 97 -8.06 9.20 3.23
CA LEU A 97 -7.86 7.83 3.69
C LEU A 97 -6.72 7.19 2.91
N TYR A 98 -5.74 6.62 3.61
CA TYR A 98 -4.69 5.79 3.03
C TYR A 98 -4.95 4.32 3.37
N ILE A 99 -4.99 3.47 2.35
CA ILE A 99 -5.15 2.02 2.47
C ILE A 99 -3.93 1.35 1.84
N ASP A 100 -3.34 0.41 2.56
CA ASP A 100 -2.12 -0.29 2.17
C ASP A 100 -2.33 -1.80 2.22
N ILE A 101 -2.16 -2.48 1.08
CA ILE A 101 -2.28 -3.94 0.92
C ILE A 101 -0.95 -4.60 0.48
N ASP A 102 0.17 -3.89 0.64
CA ASP A 102 1.51 -4.47 0.61
C ASP A 102 1.69 -5.49 1.74
N VAL A 103 2.56 -6.49 1.56
CA VAL A 103 2.83 -7.45 2.63
C VAL A 103 3.57 -6.79 3.81
N HIS A 104 4.26 -5.68 3.59
CA HIS A 104 4.97 -4.92 4.61
C HIS A 104 4.11 -3.80 5.19
N HIS A 105 4.38 -3.43 6.45
CA HIS A 105 3.73 -2.29 7.07
C HIS A 105 4.13 -0.98 6.36
N GLY A 106 3.13 -0.15 6.00
CA GLY A 106 3.29 1.18 5.41
C GLY A 106 3.83 2.25 6.36
N ASP A 107 4.95 1.95 6.99
CA ASP A 107 5.52 2.64 8.15
C ASP A 107 5.93 4.09 7.88
N GLY A 108 6.47 4.41 6.70
CA GLY A 108 6.84 5.79 6.34
C GLY A 108 5.62 6.70 6.18
N VAL A 109 4.51 6.17 5.64
CA VAL A 109 3.25 6.91 5.51
C VAL A 109 2.58 7.08 6.88
N GLU A 110 2.53 6.01 7.67
CA GLU A 110 2.01 6.06 9.04
C GLU A 110 2.77 7.09 9.89
N GLU A 111 4.11 7.05 9.89
CA GLU A 111 4.93 7.99 10.65
C GLU A 111 4.68 9.45 10.25
N ALA A 112 4.57 9.73 8.95
CA ALA A 112 4.36 11.07 8.43
C ALA A 112 3.04 11.71 8.94
N PHE A 113 2.03 10.90 9.23
CA PHE A 113 0.70 11.35 9.64
C PHE A 113 0.28 10.92 11.05
N TYR A 114 1.17 10.30 11.81
CA TYR A 114 0.89 9.68 13.11
C TYR A 114 0.26 10.62 14.17
N VAL A 115 0.42 11.93 14.00
CA VAL A 115 -0.05 12.96 14.94
C VAL A 115 -1.16 13.87 14.41
N THR A 116 -1.78 13.54 13.28
CA THR A 116 -2.90 14.29 12.70
C THR A 116 -4.15 13.42 12.51
N ASP A 117 -5.32 14.04 12.63
CA ASP A 117 -6.63 13.46 12.35
C ASP A 117 -7.10 13.71 10.90
N ARG A 118 -6.30 14.40 10.08
CA ARG A 118 -6.64 14.70 8.69
C ARG A 118 -6.34 13.55 7.73
N VAL A 119 -5.51 12.60 8.17
CA VAL A 119 -5.18 11.41 7.39
C VAL A 119 -5.41 10.20 8.29
N MET A 120 -6.14 9.22 7.79
CA MET A 120 -6.23 7.92 8.44
C MET A 120 -5.40 6.92 7.64
N THR A 121 -4.47 6.22 8.30
CA THR A 121 -3.68 5.14 7.68
C THR A 121 -4.26 3.79 8.08
N VAL A 122 -4.47 2.92 7.10
CA VAL A 122 -4.95 1.54 7.30
C VAL A 122 -4.02 0.59 6.57
N SER A 123 -3.32 -0.28 7.29
CA SER A 123 -2.36 -1.23 6.69
C SER A 123 -2.67 -2.66 7.10
N PHE A 124 -2.65 -3.57 6.12
CA PHE A 124 -2.83 -5.00 6.27
C PHE A 124 -1.53 -5.70 5.90
N HIS A 125 -0.77 -6.20 6.87
CA HIS A 125 0.61 -6.61 6.64
C HIS A 125 1.02 -7.81 7.49
N LYS A 126 2.07 -8.50 7.07
CA LYS A 126 2.73 -9.53 7.87
C LYS A 126 3.42 -8.88 9.06
N TYR A 127 3.15 -9.36 10.27
CA TYR A 127 3.76 -8.83 11.51
C TYR A 127 4.48 -9.90 12.33
N GLY A 128 5.36 -9.48 13.24
CA GLY A 128 6.27 -10.34 14.03
C GLY A 128 7.72 -10.18 13.58
N ASP A 129 8.44 -11.30 13.40
CA ASP A 129 9.80 -11.31 12.84
C ASP A 129 9.77 -11.06 11.32
N PHE A 130 9.45 -9.82 10.92
CA PHE A 130 9.29 -9.40 9.53
C PHE A 130 9.55 -7.89 9.39
N PHE A 131 10.12 -7.48 8.27
CA PHE A 131 10.37 -6.07 7.98
C PHE A 131 9.03 -5.29 7.85
N PRO A 132 8.92 -4.03 8.33
CA PRO A 132 9.94 -3.20 9.00
C PRO A 132 9.97 -3.34 10.54
N GLY A 133 9.20 -4.25 11.12
CA GLY A 133 9.12 -4.45 12.57
C GLY A 133 8.21 -3.47 13.33
N THR A 134 7.41 -2.68 12.61
CA THR A 134 6.36 -1.78 13.15
C THR A 134 4.97 -2.24 12.67
N GLY A 135 3.90 -1.58 13.12
CA GLY A 135 2.53 -1.94 12.75
C GLY A 135 1.88 -2.90 13.74
N ASP A 136 2.26 -2.81 15.02
CA ASP A 136 1.56 -3.56 16.06
C ASP A 136 0.09 -3.15 16.10
N ILE A 137 -0.78 -4.06 16.53
CA ILE A 137 -2.20 -3.75 16.72
C ILE A 137 -2.44 -2.61 17.73
N LYS A 138 -1.45 -2.31 18.58
CA LYS A 138 -1.47 -1.23 19.56
C LYS A 138 -0.98 0.11 19.00
N ASP A 139 -0.39 0.12 17.81
CA ASP A 139 0.09 1.33 17.15
C ASP A 139 -1.12 2.04 16.53
N ILE A 140 -1.71 2.95 17.31
CA ILE A 140 -3.00 3.58 16.99
C ILE A 140 -2.88 5.10 16.74
N GLY A 141 -1.68 5.61 16.52
CA GLY A 141 -1.42 7.04 16.41
C GLY A 141 -1.29 7.75 17.76
N ALA A 142 -0.92 9.03 17.72
CA ALA A 142 -0.67 9.83 18.91
C ALA A 142 -1.24 11.26 18.81
N LYS A 143 -1.40 11.95 19.94
CA LYS A 143 -1.93 13.32 19.99
C LYS A 143 -3.28 13.41 19.26
N ALA A 144 -3.44 14.35 18.32
CA ALA A 144 -4.65 14.49 17.52
C ALA A 144 -4.87 13.29 16.57
N GLY A 145 -3.79 12.62 16.14
CA GLY A 145 -3.83 11.41 15.32
C GLY A 145 -4.11 10.12 16.10
N LYS A 146 -4.32 10.18 17.42
CA LYS A 146 -4.75 9.00 18.17
C LYS A 146 -6.09 8.51 17.61
N TYR A 147 -6.15 7.22 17.31
CA TYR A 147 -7.21 6.53 16.62
C TYR A 147 -7.35 6.86 15.11
N TYR A 148 -6.27 7.32 14.47
CA TYR A 148 -6.20 7.52 13.01
C TYR A 148 -5.11 6.68 12.35
N SER A 149 -4.51 5.74 13.08
CA SER A 149 -3.70 4.65 12.53
C SER A 149 -4.38 3.33 12.87
N VAL A 150 -4.65 2.51 11.85
CA VAL A 150 -5.32 1.22 11.96
C VAL A 150 -4.39 0.16 11.37
N ASN A 151 -3.84 -0.67 12.24
CA ASN A 151 -2.94 -1.74 11.85
C ASN A 151 -3.63 -3.10 11.98
N CYS A 152 -3.60 -3.87 10.90
CA CYS A 152 -4.10 -5.23 10.82
C CYS A 152 -2.89 -6.19 10.68
N PRO A 153 -2.22 -6.56 11.79
CA PRO A 153 -1.12 -7.50 11.74
C PRO A 153 -1.65 -8.90 11.42
N LEU A 154 -1.05 -9.52 10.40
CA LEU A 154 -1.40 -10.83 9.88
C LEU A 154 -0.21 -11.80 9.98
N LYS A 155 -0.50 -13.09 9.82
CA LYS A 155 0.47 -14.19 9.79
C LYS A 155 0.63 -14.72 8.37
N SER A 156 1.65 -15.54 8.15
CA SER A 156 1.95 -16.16 6.86
C SER A 156 0.78 -16.99 6.32
N GLY A 157 0.73 -17.11 4.99
CA GLY A 157 -0.17 -17.99 4.27
C GLY A 157 -1.63 -17.53 4.21
N ILE A 158 -1.96 -16.28 4.55
CA ILE A 158 -3.34 -15.79 4.38
C ILE A 158 -3.78 -15.93 2.92
N ASP A 159 -4.94 -16.53 2.73
CA ASP A 159 -5.58 -16.74 1.43
C ASP A 159 -6.67 -15.68 1.14
N ASP A 160 -7.20 -15.70 -0.08
CA ASP A 160 -8.20 -14.74 -0.55
C ASP A 160 -9.43 -14.66 0.36
N ASP A 161 -10.02 -15.81 0.72
CA ASP A 161 -11.23 -15.87 1.53
C ASP A 161 -10.99 -15.27 2.92
N ASN A 162 -9.91 -15.68 3.59
CA ASN A 162 -9.55 -15.15 4.89
C ASN A 162 -9.22 -13.66 4.84
N TYR A 163 -8.48 -13.21 3.82
CA TYR A 163 -8.13 -11.79 3.66
C TYR A 163 -9.38 -10.91 3.48
N LEU A 164 -10.34 -11.34 2.66
CA LEU A 164 -11.58 -10.57 2.43
C LEU A 164 -12.50 -10.54 3.66
N THR A 165 -12.44 -11.55 4.53
CA THR A 165 -13.22 -11.56 5.79
C THR A 165 -12.79 -10.48 6.80
N ILE A 166 -11.57 -9.97 6.67
CA ILE A 166 -11.06 -8.87 7.49
C ILE A 166 -11.01 -7.54 6.71
N PHE A 167 -10.55 -7.55 5.46
CA PHE A 167 -10.40 -6.35 4.65
C PHE A 167 -11.73 -5.59 4.47
N LYS A 168 -12.77 -6.26 3.95
CA LYS A 168 -14.05 -5.60 3.64
C LYS A 168 -14.70 -4.98 4.88
N PRO A 169 -14.87 -5.72 6.01
CA PRO A 169 -15.49 -5.14 7.21
C PRO A 169 -14.69 -4.02 7.88
N VAL A 170 -13.35 -4.08 7.85
CA VAL A 170 -12.50 -3.02 8.41
C VAL A 170 -12.63 -1.75 7.56
N ILE A 171 -12.46 -1.87 6.25
CA ILE A 171 -12.54 -0.71 5.34
C ILE A 171 -13.94 -0.09 5.31
N GLU A 172 -15.01 -0.90 5.34
CA GLU A 172 -16.38 -0.40 5.45
C GLU A 172 -16.56 0.45 6.71
N LYS A 173 -16.09 -0.04 7.86
CA LYS A 173 -16.19 0.69 9.13
C LYS A 173 -15.35 1.96 9.15
N VAL A 174 -14.14 1.90 8.57
CA VAL A 174 -13.27 3.06 8.38
C VAL A 174 -14.00 4.14 7.57
N ILE A 175 -14.60 3.79 6.44
CA ILE A 175 -15.28 4.77 5.57
C ILE A 175 -16.50 5.36 6.26
N GLU A 176 -17.32 4.54 6.93
CA GLU A 176 -18.49 4.99 7.69
C GLU A 176 -18.12 6.03 8.76
N SER A 177 -17.02 5.76 9.48
CA SER A 177 -16.60 6.52 10.66
C SER A 177 -15.76 7.75 10.30
N PHE A 178 -14.76 7.56 9.44
CA PHE A 178 -13.81 8.60 9.04
C PHE A 178 -14.37 9.52 7.95
N ARG A 179 -15.26 9.02 7.08
CA ARG A 179 -15.87 9.77 5.97
C ARG A 179 -14.83 10.57 5.16
N PRO A 180 -13.86 9.90 4.53
CA PRO A 180 -12.82 10.58 3.76
C PRO A 180 -13.40 11.29 2.53
N GLY A 181 -12.72 12.34 2.08
CA GLY A 181 -13.04 13.02 0.82
C GLY A 181 -12.27 12.47 -0.39
N ALA A 182 -11.19 11.73 -0.16
CA ALA A 182 -10.38 11.06 -1.18
C ALA A 182 -9.68 9.85 -0.56
N ILE A 183 -9.33 8.87 -1.40
CA ILE A 183 -8.61 7.65 -1.02
C ILE A 183 -7.27 7.59 -1.76
N VAL A 184 -6.24 7.11 -1.07
CA VAL A 184 -5.00 6.62 -1.66
C VAL A 184 -4.90 5.13 -1.35
N LEU A 185 -4.85 4.30 -2.38
CA LEU A 185 -4.73 2.85 -2.28
C LEU A 185 -3.36 2.43 -2.82
N GLN A 186 -2.49 1.94 -1.95
CA GLN A 186 -1.22 1.33 -2.31
C GLN A 186 -1.49 -0.16 -2.59
N CYS A 187 -1.11 -0.63 -3.78
CA CYS A 187 -1.37 -1.99 -4.27
C CYS A 187 -0.07 -2.80 -4.39
N GLY A 188 0.70 -2.87 -3.30
CA GLY A 188 1.88 -3.74 -3.20
C GLY A 188 1.53 -5.17 -3.60
N ALA A 189 2.25 -5.70 -4.58
CA ALA A 189 2.01 -7.00 -5.20
C ALA A 189 2.87 -8.12 -4.58
N ASP A 190 3.66 -7.82 -3.55
CA ASP A 190 4.41 -8.81 -2.77
C ASP A 190 3.53 -9.56 -1.74
N SER A 191 2.28 -9.15 -1.56
CA SER A 191 1.25 -9.92 -0.84
C SER A 191 0.67 -11.08 -1.68
N LEU A 192 1.07 -11.21 -2.95
CA LEU A 192 0.63 -12.30 -3.83
C LEU A 192 1.31 -13.64 -3.50
N THR A 193 0.61 -14.72 -3.83
CA THR A 193 1.14 -16.07 -3.82
C THR A 193 2.34 -16.21 -4.76
N GLY A 194 3.37 -16.90 -4.28
CA GLY A 194 4.61 -17.13 -5.04
C GLY A 194 5.47 -15.89 -5.23
N ASP A 195 5.29 -14.84 -4.43
CA ASP A 195 6.26 -13.75 -4.33
C ASP A 195 7.62 -14.27 -3.78
N ARG A 196 8.72 -13.57 -4.10
CA ARG A 196 10.06 -13.98 -3.66
C ARG A 196 10.40 -13.60 -2.22
N LEU A 197 9.80 -12.54 -1.70
CA LEU A 197 10.06 -12.02 -0.36
C LEU A 197 8.81 -12.13 0.54
N GLY A 198 7.63 -11.91 -0.04
CA GLY A 198 6.35 -12.06 0.64
C GLY A 198 6.03 -13.49 1.03
N CYS A 199 5.18 -13.63 2.04
CA CYS A 199 4.79 -14.93 2.60
C CYS A 199 3.26 -15.11 2.73
N PHE A 200 2.50 -14.38 1.92
CA PHE A 200 1.05 -14.53 1.80
C PHE A 200 0.68 -15.46 0.64
N ASN A 201 -0.61 -15.77 0.51
CA ASN A 201 -1.12 -16.70 -0.50
C ASN A 201 -2.25 -16.08 -1.34
N LEU A 202 -2.23 -14.75 -1.53
CA LEU A 202 -3.28 -14.06 -2.28
C LEU A 202 -3.15 -14.32 -3.79
N THR A 203 -4.26 -14.56 -4.45
CA THR A 203 -4.29 -14.60 -5.91
C THR A 203 -4.47 -13.19 -6.47
N VAL A 204 -4.27 -13.04 -7.78
CA VAL A 204 -4.59 -11.80 -8.51
C VAL A 204 -6.07 -11.40 -8.33
N GLN A 205 -6.97 -12.37 -8.17
CA GLN A 205 -8.39 -12.09 -7.99
C GLN A 205 -8.69 -11.59 -6.58
N GLY A 206 -8.16 -12.24 -5.54
CA GLY A 206 -8.34 -11.79 -4.15
C GLY A 206 -7.76 -10.40 -3.91
N HIS A 207 -6.59 -10.12 -4.48
CA HIS A 207 -5.95 -8.80 -4.42
C HIS A 207 -6.78 -7.75 -5.18
N GLY A 208 -7.22 -8.04 -6.42
CA GLY A 208 -8.08 -7.15 -7.20
C GLY A 208 -9.49 -6.91 -6.61
N GLU A 209 -10.01 -7.83 -5.81
CA GLU A 209 -11.26 -7.62 -5.05
C GLU A 209 -11.12 -6.52 -4.00
N CYS A 210 -9.91 -6.24 -3.50
CA CYS A 210 -9.65 -5.09 -2.63
C CYS A 210 -9.84 -3.76 -3.39
N VAL A 211 -9.25 -3.64 -4.59
CA VAL A 211 -9.41 -2.48 -5.47
C VAL A 211 -10.88 -2.27 -5.84
N LYS A 212 -11.56 -3.34 -6.24
CA LYS A 212 -12.99 -3.31 -6.60
C LYS A 212 -13.86 -2.83 -5.44
N PHE A 213 -13.59 -3.32 -4.23
CA PHE A 213 -14.31 -2.92 -3.03
C PHE A 213 -14.08 -1.44 -2.71
N VAL A 214 -12.84 -0.97 -2.72
CA VAL A 214 -12.50 0.43 -2.48
C VAL A 214 -13.13 1.35 -3.54
N LYS A 215 -13.08 0.96 -4.81
CA LYS A 215 -13.70 1.70 -5.91
C LYS A 215 -15.22 1.82 -5.76
N SER A 216 -15.89 0.81 -5.19
CA SER A 216 -17.34 0.80 -5.03
C SER A 216 -17.89 1.95 -4.16
N PHE A 217 -17.05 2.59 -3.34
CA PHE A 217 -17.44 3.74 -2.54
C PHE A 217 -17.55 5.05 -3.33
N GLY A 218 -17.12 5.08 -4.60
CA GLY A 218 -17.31 6.23 -5.50
C GLY A 218 -16.57 7.51 -5.08
N LEU A 219 -15.46 7.37 -4.35
CA LEU A 219 -14.62 8.49 -3.93
C LEU A 219 -13.43 8.70 -4.88
N PRO A 220 -12.93 9.94 -5.04
CA PRO A 220 -11.69 10.20 -5.77
C PRO A 220 -10.55 9.32 -5.24
N THR A 221 -9.99 8.48 -6.09
CA THR A 221 -9.04 7.43 -5.67
C THR A 221 -7.74 7.51 -6.45
N MET A 222 -6.62 7.67 -5.74
CA MET A 222 -5.29 7.46 -6.28
C MET A 222 -4.87 6.01 -6.02
N VAL A 223 -4.54 5.27 -7.08
CA VAL A 223 -4.08 3.87 -7.00
C VAL A 223 -2.59 3.85 -7.34
N LEU A 224 -1.78 3.27 -6.45
CA LEU A 224 -0.33 3.23 -6.56
C LEU A 224 0.17 1.78 -6.63
N GLY A 225 1.41 1.60 -7.09
CA GLY A 225 2.12 0.33 -6.99
C GLY A 225 2.60 0.03 -5.58
N GLY A 226 3.78 -0.58 -5.47
CA GLY A 226 4.37 -1.00 -4.20
C GLY A 226 5.44 -2.06 -4.40
N GLY A 227 5.66 -2.90 -3.38
CA GLY A 227 6.51 -4.08 -3.47
C GLY A 227 5.99 -5.11 -4.49
N GLY A 228 6.83 -6.11 -4.78
CA GLY A 228 6.51 -7.16 -5.75
C GLY A 228 7.75 -7.70 -6.45
N TYR A 229 8.16 -8.92 -6.10
CA TYR A 229 9.49 -9.43 -6.40
C TYR A 229 9.46 -10.65 -7.31
N THR A 230 8.28 -11.25 -7.52
CA THR A 230 8.00 -12.11 -8.67
C THR A 230 7.40 -11.27 -9.81
N ILE A 231 8.25 -10.60 -10.60
CA ILE A 231 7.86 -9.56 -11.58
C ILE A 231 6.75 -9.97 -12.58
N ARG A 232 6.70 -11.24 -13.00
CA ARG A 232 5.61 -11.73 -13.87
C ARG A 232 4.26 -11.68 -13.17
N ASN A 233 4.20 -11.90 -11.86
CA ASN A 233 2.99 -11.82 -11.05
C ASN A 233 2.60 -10.36 -10.78
N VAL A 234 3.58 -9.48 -10.56
CA VAL A 234 3.35 -8.03 -10.48
C VAL A 234 2.65 -7.51 -11.73
N SER A 235 3.17 -7.86 -12.91
CA SER A 235 2.56 -7.45 -14.18
C SER A 235 1.13 -7.99 -14.37
N ARG A 236 0.83 -9.21 -13.89
CA ARG A 236 -0.53 -9.78 -13.92
C ARG A 236 -1.47 -9.00 -13.02
N CYS A 237 -1.03 -8.74 -11.79
CA CYS A 237 -1.81 -8.06 -10.76
C CYS A 237 -2.19 -6.65 -11.20
N TRP A 238 -1.21 -5.81 -11.52
CA TRP A 238 -1.48 -4.41 -11.88
C TRP A 238 -2.22 -4.27 -13.22
N ALA A 239 -2.03 -5.21 -14.17
CA ALA A 239 -2.85 -5.25 -15.39
C ALA A 239 -4.32 -5.59 -15.07
N TYR A 240 -4.56 -6.56 -14.19
CA TYR A 240 -5.91 -6.93 -13.77
C TYR A 240 -6.58 -5.84 -12.95
N GLU A 241 -5.87 -5.23 -11.98
CA GLU A 241 -6.38 -4.10 -11.20
C GLU A 241 -6.68 -2.88 -12.07
N THR A 242 -5.91 -2.65 -13.14
CA THR A 242 -6.24 -1.62 -14.13
C THR A 242 -7.59 -1.93 -14.81
N ALA A 243 -7.84 -3.20 -15.18
CA ALA A 243 -9.13 -3.61 -15.73
C ALA A 243 -10.28 -3.42 -14.71
N VAL A 244 -10.05 -3.73 -13.43
CA VAL A 244 -10.99 -3.46 -12.34
C VAL A 244 -11.30 -1.96 -12.22
N CYS A 245 -10.28 -1.09 -12.28
CA CYS A 245 -10.47 0.36 -12.28
C CYS A 245 -11.29 0.85 -13.48
N LEU A 246 -11.20 0.19 -14.63
CA LEU A 246 -11.93 0.51 -15.85
C LEU A 246 -13.32 -0.13 -15.96
N ASP A 247 -13.73 -0.99 -14.99
CA ASP A 247 -14.92 -1.84 -15.10
C ASP A 247 -14.91 -2.79 -16.31
N GLU A 248 -13.71 -3.20 -16.74
CA GLU A 248 -13.51 -4.06 -17.89
C GLU A 248 -13.23 -5.50 -17.49
N THR A 249 -13.80 -6.44 -18.26
CA THR A 249 -13.47 -7.86 -18.12
C THR A 249 -12.34 -8.19 -19.09
N VAL A 250 -11.27 -8.80 -18.60
CA VAL A 250 -10.13 -9.23 -19.41
C VAL A 250 -10.05 -10.75 -19.50
N SER A 251 -9.50 -11.24 -20.60
CA SER A 251 -9.26 -12.67 -20.79
C SER A 251 -8.28 -13.21 -19.76
N ASN A 252 -8.47 -14.46 -19.34
CA ASN A 252 -7.46 -15.16 -18.55
C ASN A 252 -6.25 -15.59 -19.42
N ASP A 253 -6.38 -15.63 -20.74
CA ASP A 253 -5.25 -15.85 -21.64
C ASP A 253 -4.42 -14.58 -21.78
N ILE A 254 -3.11 -14.67 -21.51
CA ILE A 254 -2.19 -13.56 -21.74
C ILE A 254 -2.11 -13.29 -23.25
N PRO A 255 -2.35 -12.05 -23.72
CA PRO A 255 -2.15 -11.71 -25.12
C PRO A 255 -0.65 -11.73 -25.45
N PHE A 256 -0.32 -12.03 -26.71
CA PHE A 256 1.07 -11.96 -27.17
C PHE A 256 1.65 -10.56 -26.93
N ASN A 257 2.85 -10.50 -26.38
CA ASN A 257 3.57 -9.29 -26.04
C ASN A 257 5.09 -9.55 -26.04
N GLU A 258 5.90 -8.50 -25.92
CA GLU A 258 7.38 -8.59 -25.94
C GLU A 258 7.95 -9.54 -24.86
N TYR A 259 7.25 -9.68 -23.73
CA TYR A 259 7.67 -10.49 -22.58
C TYR A 259 6.86 -11.79 -22.44
N PHE A 260 6.18 -12.26 -23.50
CA PHE A 260 5.23 -13.38 -23.43
C PHE A 260 5.79 -14.66 -22.78
N GLU A 261 7.06 -14.98 -23.04
CA GLU A 261 7.73 -16.15 -22.46
C GLU A 261 7.89 -16.10 -20.94
N TYR A 262 7.82 -14.92 -20.32
CA TYR A 262 7.87 -14.78 -18.85
C TYR A 262 6.63 -15.35 -18.17
N TYR A 263 5.55 -15.58 -18.92
CA TYR A 263 4.28 -16.10 -18.42
C TYR A 263 4.17 -17.63 -18.52
N ALA A 264 5.21 -18.31 -19.04
CA ALA A 264 5.30 -19.76 -19.02
C ALA A 264 5.23 -20.33 -17.57
N PRO A 265 4.76 -21.57 -17.39
CA PRO A 265 4.23 -22.46 -18.42
C PRO A 265 2.73 -22.26 -18.73
N SER A 266 2.00 -21.49 -17.92
CA SER A 266 0.54 -21.41 -18.02
C SER A 266 0.05 -20.42 -19.08
N PHE A 267 0.79 -19.33 -19.30
CA PHE A 267 0.37 -18.20 -20.14
C PHE A 267 -0.99 -17.63 -19.71
N LYS A 268 -1.31 -17.74 -18.40
CA LYS A 268 -2.54 -17.23 -17.80
C LYS A 268 -2.31 -15.96 -16.98
N LEU A 269 -3.35 -15.14 -16.87
CA LEU A 269 -3.41 -13.93 -16.06
C LEU A 269 -3.56 -14.25 -14.58
N HIS A 270 -4.50 -15.12 -14.24
CA HIS A 270 -4.78 -15.48 -12.85
C HIS A 270 -3.77 -16.50 -12.31
N LEU A 271 -3.52 -16.39 -11.00
CA LEU A 271 -2.63 -17.28 -10.26
C LEU A 271 -3.47 -18.27 -9.46
N ASP A 272 -3.02 -19.51 -9.41
CA ASP A 272 -3.56 -20.51 -8.50
C ASP A 272 -2.90 -20.34 -7.12
N PRO A 273 -3.64 -20.49 -6.01
CA PRO A 273 -3.08 -20.44 -4.67
C PRO A 273 -2.12 -21.62 -4.45
N ASN A 274 -1.09 -21.41 -3.64
CA ASN A 274 -0.17 -22.47 -3.24
C ASN A 274 -0.83 -23.34 -2.17
N THR A 275 -1.19 -24.58 -2.52
CA THR A 275 -1.86 -25.53 -1.61
C THR A 275 -0.96 -26.04 -0.48
N ASP A 276 0.36 -25.93 -0.64
CA ASP A 276 1.34 -26.39 0.35
C ASP A 276 1.65 -25.32 1.40
N LEU A 277 1.22 -24.07 1.17
CA LEU A 277 1.42 -22.97 2.10
C LEU A 277 0.31 -22.96 3.17
N GLU A 278 0.67 -23.31 4.41
CA GLU A 278 -0.26 -23.30 5.54
C GLU A 278 -0.73 -21.88 5.89
N ASN A 279 -2.05 -21.69 5.95
CA ASN A 279 -2.64 -20.45 6.43
C ASN A 279 -2.63 -20.39 7.96
N CYS A 280 -1.70 -19.61 8.52
CA CYS A 280 -1.52 -19.43 9.96
C CYS A 280 -2.56 -18.48 10.61
N ASN A 281 -3.52 -17.96 9.83
CA ASN A 281 -4.51 -16.99 10.25
C ASN A 281 -5.85 -17.69 10.55
N SER A 282 -5.95 -18.30 11.74
CA SER A 282 -7.21 -18.91 12.16
C SER A 282 -8.35 -17.86 12.16
N ARG A 283 -9.58 -18.31 11.90
CA ARG A 283 -10.75 -17.42 11.94
C ARG A 283 -10.88 -16.67 13.26
N ALA A 284 -10.62 -17.35 14.39
CA ALA A 284 -10.63 -16.73 15.71
C ALA A 284 -9.59 -15.59 15.81
N TYR A 285 -8.37 -15.81 15.31
CA TYR A 285 -7.35 -14.77 15.27
C TYR A 285 -7.80 -13.57 14.44
N LEU A 286 -8.37 -13.78 13.25
CA LEU A 286 -8.84 -12.68 12.39
C LEU A 286 -10.02 -11.91 13.02
N GLU A 287 -10.93 -12.60 13.70
CA GLU A 287 -12.00 -11.94 14.46
C GLU A 287 -11.46 -11.09 15.62
N ASP A 288 -10.43 -11.57 16.33
CA ASP A 288 -9.78 -10.80 17.38
C ASP A 288 -9.15 -9.52 16.82
N ILE A 289 -8.42 -9.62 15.69
CA ILE A 289 -7.85 -8.44 15.02
C ILE A 289 -8.95 -7.45 14.63
N LYS A 290 -10.00 -7.93 13.96
CA LYS A 290 -11.14 -7.12 13.53
C LYS A 290 -11.81 -6.41 14.69
N CYS A 291 -11.99 -7.10 15.83
CA CYS A 291 -12.58 -6.52 17.03
C CYS A 291 -11.72 -5.38 17.60
N VAL A 292 -10.39 -5.52 17.58
CA VAL A 292 -9.49 -4.46 18.07
C VAL A 292 -9.45 -3.28 17.09
N CYS A 293 -9.38 -3.53 15.78
CA CYS A 293 -9.44 -2.47 14.77
C CYS A 293 -10.75 -1.67 14.89
N ARG A 294 -11.86 -2.31 15.27
CA ARG A 294 -13.13 -1.61 15.53
C ARG A 294 -13.08 -0.63 16.71
N ARG A 295 -12.28 -0.91 17.75
CA ARG A 295 -12.15 -0.04 18.93
C ARG A 295 -11.55 1.33 18.60
N VAL A 296 -10.86 1.46 17.46
CA VAL A 296 -10.38 2.75 16.94
C VAL A 296 -11.56 3.69 16.66
N PHE A 297 -12.73 3.16 16.35
CA PHE A 297 -13.91 3.95 15.98
C PHE A 297 -14.89 4.19 17.15
N ASP A 298 -14.76 3.45 18.25
CA ASP A 298 -15.61 3.57 19.44
C ASP A 298 -15.13 4.72 20.37
N LYS A 299 -14.93 5.92 19.81
CA LYS A 299 -14.46 7.12 20.53
C LYS A 299 -15.31 7.50 21.76
N ASP A 300 -16.54 6.99 21.83
CA ASP A 300 -17.53 7.36 22.85
C ASP A 300 -17.93 6.21 23.81
N GLY A 301 -17.24 5.07 23.83
CA GLY A 301 -17.50 4.03 24.84
C GLY A 301 -18.95 3.52 24.87
N LEU A 302 -19.61 3.41 23.71
CA LEU A 302 -20.94 2.81 23.61
C LEU A 302 -20.82 1.34 23.21
N THR A 303 -21.15 0.51 24.19
CA THR A 303 -21.27 -0.96 24.19
C THR A 303 -21.96 -1.52 22.95
N TRP A 304 -21.36 -2.55 22.35
CA TRP A 304 -22.05 -3.49 21.47
C TRP A 304 -22.66 -4.60 22.32
N SER A 305 -23.99 -4.69 22.38
CA SER A 305 -24.69 -5.91 22.79
C SER A 305 -24.56 -6.94 21.68
N THR A 306 -24.12 -8.14 22.08
CA THR A 306 -23.96 -9.38 21.31
C THR A 306 -25.09 -9.69 20.34
#